data_AF-A0A964XWK3-F1
#
_entry.id   AF-A0A964XWK3-F1
#
_cell.length_a   1.000
_cell.length_b   1.000
_cell.length_c   1.000
_cell.angle_alpha   90.00
_cell.angle_beta   90.00
_cell.angle_gamma   90.00
#
_symmetry.space_group_name_H-M   'P 1'
#
loop_
_entity.id
_entity.type
_entity.pdbx_description
1 polymer ?
#
loop_
_entity_poly.entity_id
_entity_poly.type
_entity_poly.pdbx_seq_one_letter_code
_entity_poly.pdbx_strand_id
1 'polypeptide(L)'
;MSSIYVYSPSGAVRDRVAFKRGLQRLKALGHTVVVDEGALRSHQRFAGSDAERVQAIERACASQADVALISRGGYGLTRILPALNYPQIAKAIDRGTRF
;
A
#
# COMPACT_ATOMS: atom_id res chain seq x y z
N MET A 1 15.76 2.69 -12.37
CA MET A 1 15.53 2.17 -11.00
C MET A 1 14.31 2.89 -10.45
N SER A 2 13.34 2.16 -9.92
CA SER A 2 12.08 2.74 -9.42
C SER A 2 12.01 2.73 -7.89
N SER A 3 11.43 3.77 -7.31
CA SER A 3 10.98 3.83 -5.92
C SER A 3 9.60 3.18 -5.79
N ILE A 4 9.47 2.21 -4.89
CA ILE A 4 8.25 1.44 -4.66
C ILE A 4 7.81 1.63 -3.20
N TYR A 5 6.58 2.09 -3.01
CA TYR A 5 5.93 2.20 -1.71
C TYR A 5 4.95 1.04 -1.50
N VAL A 6 5.24 0.14 -0.56
CA VAL A 6 4.44 -1.06 -0.31
C VAL A 6 3.47 -0.81 0.86
N TYR A 7 2.16 -0.94 0.62
CA TYR A 7 1.12 -0.70 1.62
C TYR A 7 0.01 -1.76 1.58
N SER A 8 -0.90 -1.78 2.56
CA SER A 8 -1.91 -2.84 2.70
C SER A 8 -3.32 -2.27 2.94
N PRO A 9 -4.11 -1.98 1.91
CA PRO A 9 -5.44 -1.37 2.08
C PRO A 9 -6.60 -2.39 2.14
N SER A 10 -6.31 -3.69 2.05
CA SER A 10 -7.32 -4.76 1.97
C SER A 10 -7.19 -5.77 3.13
N GLY A 11 -6.96 -7.05 2.83
CA GLY A 11 -6.86 -8.12 3.83
C GLY A 11 -5.54 -8.08 4.60
N ALA A 12 -5.55 -8.54 5.85
CA ALA A 12 -4.35 -8.67 6.66
C ALA A 12 -3.31 -9.60 5.99
N VAL A 13 -2.03 -9.24 6.10
CA VAL A 13 -0.92 -10.08 5.63
C VAL A 13 -0.72 -11.24 6.59
N ARG A 14 -1.19 -12.44 6.20
CA ARG A 14 -1.08 -13.66 7.02
C ARG A 14 0.30 -14.30 6.92
N ASP A 15 0.84 -14.42 5.71
CA ASP A 15 2.19 -14.96 5.50
C ASP A 15 3.24 -13.84 5.51
N ARG A 16 3.78 -13.57 6.70
CA ARG A 16 4.83 -12.55 6.90
C ARG A 16 6.16 -12.96 6.27
N VAL A 17 6.41 -14.27 6.09
CA VAL A 17 7.66 -14.75 5.47
C VAL A 17 7.61 -14.51 3.97
N ALA A 18 6.49 -14.83 3.32
CA ALA A 18 6.27 -14.49 1.91
C ALA A 18 6.36 -12.98 1.66
N PHE A 19 5.78 -12.15 2.53
CA PHE A 19 5.91 -10.70 2.45
C PHE A 19 7.39 -10.26 2.44
N LYS A 20 8.19 -10.74 3.41
CA LYS A 20 9.63 -10.45 3.46
C LYS A 20 10.38 -10.91 2.21
N ARG A 21 10.08 -12.10 1.69
CA ARG A 21 10.68 -12.61 0.44
C ARG A 21 10.35 -11.72 -0.76
N GLY A 22 9.11 -11.21 -0.85
CA GLY A 22 8.69 -10.27 -1.89
C GLY A 22 9.51 -8.96 -1.84
N LEU A 23 9.68 -8.39 -0.65
CA LEU A 23 10.51 -7.19 -0.48
C LEU A 23 11.97 -7.44 -0.87
N GLN A 24 12.55 -8.58 -0.47
CA GLN A 24 13.91 -8.96 -0.84
C GLN A 24 14.05 -9.12 -2.36
N ARG A 25 13.05 -9.71 -3.03
CA ARG A 25 13.06 -9.85 -4.49
C ARG A 25 13.04 -8.51 -5.20
N LEU A 26 12.20 -7.56 -4.77
CA LEU A 26 12.16 -6.21 -5.34
C LEU A 26 13.49 -5.48 -5.14
N LYS A 27 14.09 -5.58 -3.95
CA LYS A 27 15.42 -5.01 -3.68
C LYS A 27 16.51 -5.64 -4.54
N ALA A 28 16.49 -6.96 -4.72
CA ALA A 28 17.44 -7.69 -5.55
C ALA A 28 17.32 -7.36 -7.05
N LEU A 29 16.14 -6.90 -7.50
CA LEU A 29 15.95 -6.35 -8.85
C LEU A 29 16.45 -4.90 -8.99
N GLY A 30 17.01 -4.31 -7.93
CA GLY A 30 17.48 -2.94 -7.92
C GLY A 30 16.34 -1.94 -7.85
N HIS A 31 15.36 -2.14 -6.96
CA HIS A 31 14.36 -1.12 -6.61
C HIS A 31 14.60 -0.60 -5.20
N THR A 32 14.30 0.69 -4.99
CA THR A 32 14.21 1.26 -3.64
C THR A 32 12.83 0.91 -3.09
N VAL A 33 12.76 0.22 -1.96
CA VAL A 33 11.49 -0.26 -1.39
C VAL A 33 11.27 0.35 -0.01
N VAL A 34 10.19 1.12 0.12
CA VAL A 34 9.69 1.67 1.38
C VAL A 34 8.42 0.90 1.77
N VAL A 35 8.29 0.55 3.04
CA VAL A 35 7.13 -0.19 3.56
C VAL A 35 6.32 0.73 4.45
N ASP A 36 5.01 0.84 4.19
CA ASP A 36 4.08 1.59 5.02
C ASP A 36 4.09 1.05 6.46
N GLU A 37 4.02 1.96 7.43
CA GLU A 37 3.97 1.61 8.86
C GLU A 37 2.79 0.70 9.23
N GLY A 38 1.71 0.74 8.44
CA GLY A 38 0.50 -0.06 8.58
C GLY A 38 0.55 -1.39 7.82
N ALA A 39 1.59 -1.67 7.01
CA ALA A 39 1.58 -2.77 6.05
C ALA A 39 1.34 -4.16 6.67
N LEU A 40 1.73 -4.36 7.93
CA LEU A 40 1.55 -5.61 8.69
C LEU A 40 0.55 -5.50 9.86
N ARG A 41 -0.20 -4.39 9.96
CA ARG A 41 -1.30 -4.27 10.92
C ARG A 41 -2.38 -5.29 10.60
N SER A 42 -3.13 -5.66 11.63
CA SER A 42 -4.26 -6.58 11.52
C SER A 42 -5.39 -6.11 12.42
N HIS A 43 -6.57 -5.96 11.84
CA HIS A 43 -7.81 -5.71 12.56
C HIS A 43 -8.85 -6.71 12.06
N GLN A 44 -9.13 -7.73 12.88
CA GLN A 44 -9.86 -8.92 12.46
C GLN A 44 -9.22 -9.54 11.21
N ARG A 45 -9.87 -9.37 10.05
CA ARG A 45 -9.45 -9.90 8.75
C ARG A 45 -8.84 -8.87 7.80
N PHE A 46 -8.81 -7.60 8.19
CA PHE A 46 -8.32 -6.47 7.41
C PHE A 46 -6.92 -6.03 7.86
N ALA A 47 -6.19 -5.36 6.99
CA ALA A 47 -4.89 -4.77 7.27
C ALA A 47 -4.99 -3.45 8.08
N GLY A 48 -5.67 -3.51 9.23
CA GLY A 48 -6.06 -2.34 10.01
C GLY A 48 -7.56 -2.03 9.89
N SER A 49 -8.01 -1.11 10.74
CA SER A 49 -9.36 -0.52 10.69
C SER A 49 -9.59 0.20 9.35
N ASP A 50 -10.85 0.56 9.08
CA ASP A 50 -11.21 1.28 7.86
C ASP A 50 -10.44 2.61 7.75
N ALA A 51 -10.33 3.35 8.86
CA ALA A 51 -9.58 4.60 8.93
C ALA A 51 -8.08 4.40 8.67
N GLU A 52 -7.46 3.38 9.28
CA GLU A 52 -6.03 3.10 9.06
C GLU A 52 -5.72 2.71 7.61
N ARG A 53 -6.66 2.01 6.93
CA ARG A 53 -6.52 1.63 5.52
C ARG A 53 -6.70 2.82 4.58
N VAL A 54 -7.57 3.78 4.91
CA VAL A 54 -7.68 5.06 4.20
C VAL A 54 -6.37 5.84 4.36
N GLN A 55 -5.86 5.99 5.59
CA GLN A 55 -4.60 6.68 5.85
C GLN A 55 -3.40 6.02 5.15
N ALA A 56 -3.40 4.69 5.00
CA ALA A 56 -2.37 4.00 4.22
C ALA A 56 -2.37 4.40 2.74
N ILE A 57 -3.56 4.64 2.15
CA ILE A 57 -3.69 5.17 0.78
C ILE A 57 -3.21 6.63 0.72
N GLU A 58 -3.55 7.45 1.72
CA GLU A 58 -3.09 8.84 1.79
C GLU A 58 -1.56 8.93 1.88
N ARG A 59 -0.93 8.08 2.71
CA ARG A 59 0.53 7.98 2.80
C ARG A 59 1.16 7.44 1.51
N ALA A 60 0.52 6.49 0.83
CA ALA A 60 0.96 6.04 -0.49
C ALA A 60 0.94 7.20 -1.51
N CYS A 61 -0.10 8.03 -1.52
CA CYS A 61 -0.16 9.24 -2.35
C CYS A 61 0.93 10.26 -1.98
N ALA A 62 1.23 10.42 -0.69
CA ALA A 62 2.23 11.35 -0.19
C ALA A 62 3.68 10.86 -0.38
N SER A 63 3.88 9.57 -0.61
CA SER A 63 5.21 8.94 -0.73
C SER A 63 6.02 9.42 -1.93
N GLN A 64 5.36 9.96 -2.97
CA GLN A 64 5.96 10.33 -4.25
C GLN A 64 6.74 9.18 -4.92
N ALA A 65 6.41 7.93 -4.58
CA ALA A 65 6.99 6.76 -5.23
C ALA A 65 6.54 6.67 -6.69
N ASP A 66 7.36 6.04 -7.52
CA ASP A 66 7.00 5.72 -8.90
C ASP A 66 5.85 4.70 -8.92
N VAL A 67 5.84 3.78 -7.94
CA VAL A 67 4.83 2.73 -7.79
C VAL A 67 4.35 2.64 -6.34
N ALA A 68 3.04 2.74 -6.13
CA ALA A 68 2.35 2.40 -4.89
C ALA A 68 1.82 0.97 -4.99
N LEU A 69 2.55 0.00 -4.43
CA LEU A 69 2.25 -1.43 -4.57
C LEU A 69 1.45 -1.95 -3.37
N ILE A 70 0.27 -2.52 -3.62
CA ILE A 70 -0.47 -3.22 -2.58
C ILE A 70 0.22 -4.56 -2.24
N SER A 71 0.47 -4.82 -0.96
CA SER A 71 1.15 -6.02 -0.49
C SER A 71 0.39 -7.31 -0.79
N ARG A 72 -0.96 -7.21 -0.80
CA ARG A 72 -1.89 -8.24 -1.24
C ARG A 72 -3.29 -7.67 -1.50
N GLY A 73 -4.08 -8.38 -2.30
CA GLY A 73 -5.51 -8.09 -2.52
C GLY A 73 -6.41 -8.59 -1.38
N GLY A 74 -7.61 -9.10 -1.67
CA GLY A 74 -8.54 -9.64 -0.68
C GLY A 74 -9.93 -9.04 -0.84
N TYR A 75 -10.49 -8.54 0.26
CA TYR A 75 -11.79 -7.87 0.29
C TYR A 75 -11.74 -6.63 1.21
N GLY A 76 -12.83 -5.87 1.26
CA GLY A 76 -12.97 -4.71 2.16
C GLY A 76 -12.51 -3.37 1.59
N LEU A 77 -12.03 -3.31 0.35
CA LEU A 77 -11.76 -2.04 -0.34
C LEU A 77 -13.05 -1.27 -0.62
N THR A 78 -14.11 -1.97 -1.05
CA THR A 78 -15.43 -1.36 -1.30
C THR A 78 -15.99 -0.61 -0.09
N ARG A 79 -15.64 -1.03 1.14
CA ARG A 79 -16.05 -0.38 2.39
C ARG A 79 -15.42 0.99 2.61
N ILE A 80 -14.24 1.23 2.03
CA ILE A 80 -13.50 2.47 2.24
C ILE A 80 -13.57 3.42 1.04
N LEU A 81 -14.13 2.99 -0.10
CA LEU A 81 -14.27 3.83 -1.29
C LEU A 81 -14.93 5.18 -1.01
N PRO A 82 -16.02 5.29 -0.21
CA PRO A 82 -16.64 6.59 0.06
C PRO A 82 -15.76 7.55 0.86
N ALA A 83 -14.76 7.04 1.57
CA ALA A 83 -13.87 7.82 2.43
C ALA A 83 -12.53 8.19 1.76
N LEU A 84 -12.28 7.74 0.52
CA LEU A 84 -11.04 8.05 -0.17
C LEU A 84 -11.00 9.51 -0.62
N ASN A 85 -9.85 10.15 -0.42
CA ASN A 85 -9.55 11.45 -0.99
C ASN A 85 -9.17 11.32 -2.47
N TYR A 86 -10.17 11.16 -3.34
CA TYR A 86 -9.96 11.02 -4.78
C TYR A 86 -9.16 12.17 -5.42
N PRO A 87 -9.37 13.46 -5.05
CA PRO A 87 -8.52 14.53 -5.54
C PRO A 87 -7.03 14.34 -5.23
N GLN A 88 -6.69 13.83 -4.04
CA GLN A 88 -5.30 13.52 -3.68
C GLN A 88 -4.73 12.36 -4.50
N ILE A 89 -5.54 11.31 -4.73
CA ILE A 89 -5.16 10.16 -5.56
C ILE A 89 -4.88 10.62 -6.99
N ALA A 90 -5.78 11.40 -7.58
CA ALA A 90 -5.61 11.97 -8.91
C ALA A 90 -4.32 12.80 -9.00
N LYS A 91 -4.07 13.67 -8.02
CA LYS A 91 -2.84 14.46 -7.95
C LYS A 91 -1.56 13.63 -7.87
N ALA A 92 -1.59 12.48 -7.19
CA ALA A 92 -0.46 11.56 -7.15
C ALA A 92 -0.24 10.89 -8.52
N ILE A 93 -1.32 10.48 -9.20
CA ILE A 93 -1.29 9.93 -10.55
C ILE A 93 -0.72 10.96 -11.54
N ASP A 94 -1.17 12.22 -11.48
CA ASP A 94 -0.69 13.31 -12.35
C ASP A 94 0.80 13.60 -12.16
N ARG A 95 1.33 13.33 -10.96
CA ARG A 95 2.76 13.42 -10.64
C ARG A 95 3.57 12.20 -11.10
N GLY A 96 2.92 11.18 -11.63
CA GLY A 96 3.54 9.97 -12.19
C GLY A 96 3.47 8.72 -11.31
N THR A 97 2.86 8.78 -10.12
CA THR A 97 2.70 7.59 -9.27
C THR A 97 1.74 6.60 -9.91
N ARG A 98 2.17 5.34 -10.02
CA ARG A 98 1.34 4.21 -10.50
C ARG A 98 0.78 3.44 -9.31
N PHE A 99 -0.55 3.31 -9.24
CA PHE A 99 -1.27 2.52 -8.23
C PHE A 99 -1.68 1.14 -8.77
#